data_AF-A0A1I1XYX6-F1
#
_entry.id   AF-A0A1I1XYX6-F1
#
_cell.length_a   1.000
_cell.length_b   1.000
_cell.length_c   1.000
_cell.angle_alpha   90.00
_cell.angle_beta   90.00
_cell.angle_gamma   90.00
#
_symmetry.space_group_name_H-M   'P 1'
#
loop_
_entity.id
_entity.type
_entity.pdbx_description
1 polymer ?
#
loop_
_entity_poly.entity_id
_entity_poly.type
_entity_poly.pdbx_seq_one_letter_code
_entity_poly.pdbx_strand_id
1 'polypeptide(L)'
;MKATAKPRQKPVQNLSRQPQRKRGIRRFEHLLDATEQLLCDQPDSDISLSLVAQIAQVPLPSIYHFFPNKDAILVALAQRYHQMLGEMARLPLDPPPDSWQEIIRRRQSAGVDFLNAHPSALRLFMGAGVSAEVRTLDLQGNTALAALRAAEFRQWFDCRALVDLEKHLAISIGVTDGVWAISWSQHRQISADYLAESSRAAIAYLRCFLPESLQPQVTTHS
;
A
#
# COMPACT_ATOMS: atom_id res chain seq x y z
N MET A 1 40.35 -9.89 20.20
CA MET A 1 39.52 -9.13 19.23
C MET A 1 39.07 -10.08 18.12
N LYS A 2 37.81 -10.51 18.10
CA LYS A 2 37.24 -11.30 17.01
C LYS A 2 36.38 -10.36 16.15
N ALA A 3 36.75 -10.21 14.89
CA ALA A 3 36.02 -9.42 13.91
C ALA A 3 34.66 -10.08 13.63
N THR A 4 33.57 -9.39 13.98
CA THR A 4 32.20 -9.76 13.59
C THR A 4 32.01 -9.46 12.10
N ALA A 5 31.88 -10.50 11.30
CA ALA A 5 31.54 -10.40 9.89
C ALA A 5 30.13 -9.79 9.74
N LYS A 6 30.01 -8.70 8.97
CA LYS A 6 28.72 -8.14 8.56
C LYS A 6 27.94 -9.18 7.73
N PRO A 7 26.64 -9.40 7.98
CA PRO A 7 25.84 -10.26 7.12
C PRO A 7 25.75 -9.66 5.72
N ARG A 8 26.10 -10.47 4.71
CA ARG A 8 25.94 -10.13 3.29
C ARG A 8 24.45 -10.01 2.96
N GLN A 9 23.97 -8.78 2.77
CA GLN A 9 22.66 -8.54 2.15
C GLN A 9 22.70 -9.10 0.72
N LYS A 10 21.84 -10.08 0.44
CA LYS A 10 21.61 -10.53 -0.94
C LYS A 10 21.01 -9.35 -1.72
N PRO A 11 21.52 -9.01 -2.91
CA PRO A 11 20.91 -7.96 -3.72
C PRO A 11 19.46 -8.36 -4.01
N VAL A 12 18.53 -7.42 -3.84
CA VAL A 12 17.13 -7.54 -4.26
C VAL A 12 17.17 -7.83 -5.76
N GLN A 13 17.00 -9.08 -6.15
CA GLN A 13 16.94 -9.48 -7.55
C GLN A 13 15.77 -8.72 -8.17
N ASN A 14 15.96 -8.15 -9.36
CA ASN A 14 14.90 -7.47 -10.09
C ASN A 14 13.76 -8.49 -10.35
N LEU A 15 12.70 -8.45 -9.53
CA LEU A 15 11.73 -9.55 -9.40
C LEU A 15 10.83 -9.68 -10.63
N SER A 16 10.67 -8.62 -11.43
CA SER A 16 9.97 -8.66 -12.72
C SER A 16 10.68 -7.79 -13.76
N ARG A 17 10.64 -8.22 -15.03
CA ARG A 17 11.18 -7.42 -16.14
C ARG A 17 10.06 -6.57 -16.74
N GLN A 18 9.93 -5.33 -16.27
CA GLN A 18 8.97 -4.40 -16.89
C GLN A 18 9.35 -4.15 -18.36
N PRO A 19 8.46 -4.47 -19.31
CA PRO A 19 8.73 -4.25 -20.72
C PRO A 19 8.65 -2.77 -21.11
N GLN A 20 9.55 -2.32 -21.98
CA GLN A 20 9.56 -0.92 -22.47
C GLN A 20 8.74 -0.71 -23.75
N ARG A 21 8.46 -1.78 -24.51
CA ARG A 21 7.74 -1.70 -25.79
C ARG A 21 6.23 -1.81 -25.56
N LYS A 22 5.42 -1.00 -26.24
CA LYS A 22 3.94 -0.97 -26.12
C LYS A 22 3.27 -2.35 -26.10
N ARG A 23 3.70 -3.26 -26.97
CA ARG A 23 3.16 -4.64 -27.04
C ARG A 23 3.50 -5.48 -25.80
N GLY A 24 4.70 -5.29 -25.25
CA GLY A 24 5.12 -5.94 -24.00
C GLY A 24 4.34 -5.40 -22.81
N ILE A 25 4.16 -4.08 -22.72
CA ILE A 25 3.37 -3.43 -21.64
C ILE A 25 1.95 -3.97 -21.62
N ARG A 26 1.26 -4.00 -22.77
CA ARG A 26 -0.11 -4.56 -22.83
C ARG A 26 -0.18 -6.01 -22.36
N ARG A 27 0.81 -6.84 -22.70
CA ARG A 27 0.84 -8.24 -22.26
C ARG A 27 1.13 -8.35 -20.77
N PHE A 28 2.00 -7.50 -20.23
CA PHE A 28 2.29 -7.44 -18.81
C PHE A 28 1.04 -7.07 -18.00
N GLU A 29 0.33 -6.01 -18.39
CA GLU A 29 -0.94 -5.61 -17.75
C GLU A 29 -1.99 -6.70 -17.84
N HIS A 30 -2.16 -7.33 -19.01
CA HIS A 30 -3.12 -8.43 -19.20
C HIS A 30 -2.84 -9.63 -18.28
N LEU A 31 -1.56 -9.90 -17.97
CA LEU A 31 -1.19 -10.93 -17.00
C LEU A 31 -1.51 -10.50 -15.56
N LEU A 32 -1.39 -9.21 -15.22
CA LEU A 32 -1.79 -8.68 -13.93
C LEU A 32 -3.31 -8.72 -13.76
N ASP A 33 -4.08 -8.39 -14.80
CA ASP A 33 -5.54 -8.46 -14.80
C ASP A 33 -6.02 -9.90 -14.54
N ALA A 34 -5.42 -10.89 -15.20
CA ALA A 34 -5.70 -12.31 -14.96
C ALA A 34 -5.33 -12.75 -13.53
N THR A 35 -4.27 -12.17 -12.97
CA THR A 35 -3.85 -12.46 -11.58
C THR A 35 -4.81 -11.84 -10.56
N GLU A 36 -5.26 -10.61 -10.81
CA GLU A 36 -6.29 -9.93 -10.02
C GLU A 36 -7.60 -10.72 -10.01
N GLN A 37 -8.07 -11.17 -11.19
CA GLN A 37 -9.29 -11.98 -11.30
C GLN A 37 -9.19 -13.25 -10.43
N LEU A 38 -8.05 -13.96 -10.49
CA LEU A 38 -7.84 -15.14 -9.67
C LEU A 38 -7.87 -14.85 -8.17
N LEU A 39 -7.29 -13.74 -7.75
CA LEU A 39 -7.27 -13.36 -6.34
C LEU A 39 -8.66 -13.02 -5.80
N CYS A 40 -9.53 -12.46 -6.65
CA CYS A 40 -10.94 -12.18 -6.34
C CYS A 40 -11.79 -13.46 -6.29
N ASP A 41 -11.71 -14.30 -7.33
CA ASP A 41 -12.64 -15.43 -7.50
C ASP A 41 -12.30 -16.64 -6.62
N GLN A 42 -11.03 -16.77 -6.19
CA GLN A 42 -10.55 -17.97 -5.48
C GLN A 42 -9.77 -17.61 -4.21
N PRO A 43 -10.45 -17.20 -3.11
CA PRO A 43 -9.83 -16.68 -1.88
C PRO A 43 -8.87 -17.66 -1.18
N ASP A 44 -9.09 -18.96 -1.37
CA ASP A 44 -8.31 -20.02 -0.70
C ASP A 44 -7.36 -20.77 -1.67
N SER A 45 -7.34 -20.42 -2.96
CA SER A 45 -6.50 -21.12 -3.94
C SER A 45 -5.06 -20.63 -3.90
N ASP A 46 -4.10 -21.55 -4.07
CA ASP A 46 -2.71 -21.19 -4.38
C ASP A 46 -2.61 -20.69 -5.82
N ILE A 47 -2.17 -19.44 -5.98
CA ILE A 47 -1.96 -18.82 -7.29
C ILE A 47 -0.72 -19.45 -7.94
N SER A 48 -0.87 -19.94 -9.17
CA SER A 48 0.24 -20.47 -9.98
C SER A 48 0.36 -19.74 -11.30
N LEU A 49 1.59 -19.61 -11.81
CA LEU A 49 1.84 -19.01 -13.12
C LEU A 49 1.16 -19.78 -14.26
N SER A 50 0.97 -21.09 -14.12
CA SER A 50 0.20 -21.91 -15.07
C SER A 50 -1.28 -21.51 -15.11
N LEU A 51 -1.89 -21.29 -13.94
CA LEU A 51 -3.29 -20.88 -13.87
C LEU A 51 -3.49 -19.46 -14.40
N VAL A 52 -2.57 -18.54 -14.08
CA VAL A 52 -2.56 -17.19 -14.66
C VAL A 52 -2.43 -17.25 -16.18
N ALA A 53 -1.50 -18.05 -16.72
CA ALA A 53 -1.31 -18.20 -18.15
C ALA A 53 -2.56 -18.75 -18.85
N GLN A 54 -3.25 -19.70 -18.21
CA GLN A 54 -4.51 -20.26 -18.71
C GLN A 54 -5.62 -19.19 -18.78
N ILE A 55 -5.84 -18.42 -17.72
CA ILE A 55 -6.87 -17.37 -17.68
C ILE A 55 -6.53 -16.23 -18.63
N ALA A 56 -5.27 -15.83 -18.67
CA ALA A 56 -4.78 -14.82 -19.60
C ALA A 56 -4.81 -15.28 -21.07
N GLN A 57 -5.00 -16.58 -21.34
CA GLN A 57 -4.87 -17.21 -22.66
C GLN A 57 -3.51 -16.91 -23.31
N VAL A 58 -2.45 -16.94 -22.51
CA VAL A 58 -1.07 -16.69 -22.92
C VAL A 58 -0.25 -17.98 -22.80
N PRO A 59 0.65 -18.30 -23.75
CA PRO A 59 1.52 -19.47 -23.62
C PRO A 59 2.36 -19.41 -22.34
N LEU A 60 2.42 -20.51 -21.59
CA LEU A 60 3.20 -20.61 -20.36
C LEU A 60 4.66 -20.12 -20.51
N PRO A 61 5.41 -20.41 -21.59
CA PRO A 61 6.75 -19.85 -21.76
C PRO A 61 6.79 -18.31 -21.79
N SER A 62 5.71 -17.65 -22.23
CA SER A 62 5.63 -16.19 -22.27
C SER A 62 5.42 -15.57 -20.88
N ILE A 63 4.81 -16.27 -19.92
CA ILE A 63 4.69 -15.72 -18.55
C ILE A 63 6.04 -15.75 -17.85
N TYR A 64 6.80 -16.84 -18.00
CA TYR A 64 8.15 -17.00 -17.43
C TYR A 64 9.16 -15.98 -17.97
N HIS A 65 8.89 -15.39 -19.13
CA HIS A 65 9.68 -14.26 -19.65
C HIS A 65 9.56 -12.99 -18.78
N PHE A 66 8.39 -12.76 -18.18
CA PHE A 66 8.10 -11.59 -17.33
C PHE A 66 8.27 -11.88 -15.84
N PHE A 67 7.81 -13.06 -15.41
CA PHE A 67 7.69 -13.44 -14.02
C PHE A 67 8.36 -14.80 -13.79
N PRO A 68 9.55 -14.84 -13.16
CA PRO A 68 10.27 -16.10 -12.93
C PRO A 68 9.57 -17.05 -11.94
N ASN A 69 8.70 -16.52 -11.07
CA ASN A 69 7.95 -17.28 -10.07
C ASN A 69 6.62 -16.57 -9.74
N LYS A 70 5.80 -17.19 -8.88
CA LYS A 70 4.51 -16.60 -8.45
C LYS A 70 4.67 -15.31 -7.65
N ASP A 71 5.73 -15.21 -6.84
CA ASP A 71 5.95 -14.01 -6.02
C ASP A 71 6.24 -12.79 -6.89
N ALA A 72 6.95 -12.97 -8.01
CA ALA A 72 7.24 -11.90 -8.96
C ALA A 72 5.98 -11.24 -9.54
N ILE A 73 4.95 -12.02 -9.87
CA ILE A 73 3.70 -11.49 -10.41
C ILE A 73 2.84 -10.85 -9.30
N LEU A 74 2.86 -11.42 -8.10
CA LEU A 74 2.17 -10.83 -6.94
C LEU A 74 2.81 -9.51 -6.50
N VAL A 75 4.13 -9.41 -6.51
CA VAL A 75 4.89 -8.17 -6.26
C VAL A 75 4.55 -7.12 -7.31
N ALA A 76 4.49 -7.50 -8.60
CA ALA A 76 4.11 -6.58 -9.66
C ALA A 76 2.65 -6.09 -9.52
N LEU A 77 1.73 -6.96 -9.12
CA LEU A 77 0.35 -6.59 -8.84
C LEU A 77 0.25 -5.65 -7.63
N ALA A 78 0.98 -5.93 -6.54
CA ALA A 78 1.06 -5.04 -5.38
C ALA A 78 1.65 -3.66 -5.73
N GLN A 79 2.66 -3.61 -6.61
CA GLN A 79 3.20 -2.35 -7.12
C GLN A 79 2.13 -1.53 -7.86
N ARG A 80 1.32 -2.19 -8.70
CA ARG A 80 0.20 -1.55 -9.41
C ARG A 80 -0.81 -0.95 -8.42
N TYR A 81 -1.20 -1.68 -7.37
CA TYR A 81 -2.10 -1.14 -6.36
C TYR A 81 -1.49 0.01 -5.54
N HIS A 82 -0.20 -0.06 -5.17
CA HIS A 82 0.45 1.08 -4.50
C HIS A 82 0.54 2.31 -5.38
N GLN A 83 0.74 2.15 -6.70
CA GLN A 83 0.66 3.27 -7.63
C GLN A 83 -0.74 3.89 -7.62
N MET A 84 -1.79 3.08 -7.71
CA MET A 84 -3.18 3.56 -7.66
C MET A 84 -3.50 4.26 -6.32
N LEU A 85 -3.11 3.67 -5.18
CA LEU A 85 -3.25 4.27 -3.85
C LEU A 85 -2.47 5.58 -3.74
N GLY A 86 -1.26 5.64 -4.32
CA GLY A 86 -0.44 6.84 -4.38
C GLY A 86 -1.08 7.96 -5.19
N GLU A 87 -1.65 7.66 -6.36
CA GLU A 87 -2.39 8.65 -7.15
C GLU A 87 -3.62 9.16 -6.40
N MET A 88 -4.39 8.26 -5.79
CA MET A 88 -5.54 8.62 -4.96
C MET A 88 -5.13 9.50 -3.76
N ALA A 89 -4.00 9.19 -3.11
CA ALA A 89 -3.48 9.94 -1.98
C ALA A 89 -3.01 11.36 -2.35
N ARG A 90 -2.73 11.63 -3.64
CA ARG A 90 -2.37 12.97 -4.14
C ARG A 90 -3.58 13.83 -4.49
N LEU A 91 -4.77 13.25 -4.65
CA LEU A 91 -5.99 14.03 -4.90
C LEU A 91 -6.20 15.03 -3.76
N PRO A 92 -6.46 16.32 -4.04
CA PRO A 92 -6.58 17.33 -3.00
C PRO A 92 -7.77 17.06 -2.09
N LEU A 93 -7.64 17.46 -0.82
CA LEU A 93 -8.79 17.55 0.08
C LEU A 93 -9.54 18.85 -0.20
N ASP A 94 -10.77 18.73 -0.67
CA ASP A 94 -11.72 19.82 -0.86
C ASP A 94 -13.03 19.45 -0.13
N PRO A 95 -13.54 20.27 0.81
CA PRO A 95 -12.93 21.50 1.35
C PRO A 95 -11.62 21.22 2.11
N PRO A 96 -10.81 22.26 2.40
CA PRO A 96 -9.66 22.16 3.28
C PRO A 96 -10.01 21.50 4.63
N PRO A 97 -9.09 20.72 5.22
CA PRO A 97 -9.34 20.05 6.49
C PRO A 97 -9.27 21.03 7.67
N ASP A 98 -10.26 20.98 8.56
CA ASP A 98 -10.26 21.80 9.80
C ASP A 98 -9.21 21.34 10.82
N SER A 99 -8.74 20.10 10.72
CA SER A 99 -7.81 19.49 11.67
C SER A 99 -6.99 18.38 11.03
N TRP A 100 -5.84 18.05 11.60
CA TRP A 100 -5.01 16.95 11.10
C TRP A 100 -5.70 15.58 11.28
N GLN A 101 -6.55 15.46 12.30
CA GLN A 101 -7.38 14.29 12.56
C GLN A 101 -8.33 14.04 11.38
N GLU A 102 -8.87 15.10 10.78
CA GLU A 102 -9.74 14.99 9.61
C GLU A 102 -9.00 14.50 8.37
N ILE A 103 -7.74 14.89 8.20
CA ILE A 103 -6.88 14.32 7.14
C ILE A 103 -6.77 12.80 7.33
N ILE A 104 -6.52 12.33 8.56
CA ILE A 104 -6.42 10.89 8.83
C ILE A 104 -7.74 10.18 8.50
N ARG A 105 -8.88 10.67 9.00
CA ARG A 105 -10.19 10.04 8.78
C ARG A 105 -10.58 9.99 7.31
N ARG A 106 -10.53 11.13 6.60
CA ARG A 106 -10.93 11.20 5.18
C ARG A 106 -10.10 10.29 4.31
N ARG A 107 -8.79 10.21 4.59
CA ARG A 107 -7.87 9.38 3.81
C ARG A 107 -7.99 7.90 4.13
N GLN A 108 -8.23 7.54 5.39
CA GLN A 108 -8.58 6.16 5.74
C GLN A 108 -9.90 5.75 5.09
N SER A 109 -10.93 6.61 5.10
CA SER A 109 -12.20 6.34 4.41
C SER A 109 -11.97 6.06 2.92
N ALA A 110 -11.23 6.93 2.21
CA ALA A 110 -10.91 6.72 0.80
C ALA A 110 -10.09 5.43 0.56
N GLY A 111 -9.15 5.11 1.46
CA GLY A 111 -8.40 3.86 1.43
C GLY A 111 -9.27 2.62 1.61
N VAL A 112 -10.24 2.67 2.52
CA VAL A 112 -11.22 1.60 2.73
C VAL A 112 -12.13 1.43 1.51
N ASP A 113 -12.65 2.52 0.95
CA ASP A 113 -13.47 2.48 -0.26
C ASP A 113 -12.69 1.82 -1.42
N PHE A 114 -11.43 2.21 -1.60
CA PHE A 114 -10.55 1.61 -2.59
C PHE A 114 -10.32 0.12 -2.33
N LEU A 115 -9.91 -0.28 -1.13
CA LEU A 115 -9.56 -1.67 -0.83
C LEU A 115 -10.78 -2.59 -0.87
N ASN A 116 -11.95 -2.13 -0.40
CA ASN A 116 -13.18 -2.90 -0.49
C ASN A 116 -13.68 -3.04 -1.93
N ALA A 117 -13.42 -2.04 -2.80
CA ALA A 117 -13.71 -2.15 -4.24
C ALA A 117 -12.74 -3.08 -4.98
N HIS A 118 -11.58 -3.43 -4.38
CA HIS A 118 -10.57 -4.31 -4.96
C HIS A 118 -10.22 -5.46 -3.98
N PRO A 119 -11.07 -6.50 -3.87
CA PRO A 119 -10.86 -7.62 -2.93
C PRO A 119 -9.50 -8.32 -3.08
N SER A 120 -8.98 -8.37 -4.30
CA SER A 120 -7.62 -8.83 -4.62
C SER A 120 -6.53 -8.01 -3.91
N ALA A 121 -6.64 -6.68 -3.89
CA ALA A 121 -5.72 -5.80 -3.18
C ALA A 121 -5.83 -6.02 -1.67
N LEU A 122 -7.05 -6.10 -1.14
CA LEU A 122 -7.28 -6.35 0.27
C LEU A 122 -6.69 -7.69 0.72
N ARG A 123 -6.88 -8.75 -0.08
CA ARG A 123 -6.24 -10.05 0.15
C ARG A 123 -4.73 -9.97 0.09
N LEU A 124 -4.18 -9.23 -0.87
CA LEU A 124 -2.74 -9.13 -1.11
C LEU A 124 -2.00 -8.38 0.01
N PHE A 125 -2.63 -7.37 0.63
CA PHE A 125 -2.01 -6.59 1.71
C PHE A 125 -2.38 -7.10 3.11
N MET A 126 -3.62 -7.55 3.32
CA MET A 126 -4.15 -7.93 4.64
C MET A 126 -4.19 -9.45 4.88
N GLY A 127 -3.94 -10.27 3.85
CA GLY A 127 -3.98 -11.72 3.94
C GLY A 127 -2.79 -12.34 4.71
N ALA A 128 -3.04 -13.45 5.40
CA ALA A 128 -2.03 -14.15 6.21
C ALA A 128 -1.01 -14.98 5.40
N GLY A 129 -1.21 -15.17 4.08
CA GLY A 129 -0.42 -16.05 3.21
C GLY A 129 0.52 -15.33 2.24
N VAL A 130 0.87 -14.08 2.52
CA VAL A 130 1.61 -13.21 1.61
C VAL A 130 3.12 -13.43 1.77
N SER A 131 3.87 -13.49 0.66
CA SER A 131 5.32 -13.71 0.69
C SER A 131 6.09 -12.56 1.34
N ALA A 132 7.30 -12.84 1.81
CA ALA A 132 8.15 -11.85 2.47
C ALA A 132 8.48 -10.66 1.54
N GLU A 133 8.56 -10.93 0.24
CA GLU A 133 8.80 -9.94 -0.82
C GLU A 133 7.64 -8.97 -0.95
N VAL A 134 6.40 -9.47 -0.98
CA VAL A 134 5.20 -8.60 -1.02
C VAL A 134 5.06 -7.82 0.29
N ARG A 135 5.32 -8.44 1.46
CA ARG A 135 5.34 -7.71 2.73
C ARG A 135 6.40 -6.60 2.76
N THR A 136 7.58 -6.86 2.21
CA THR A 136 8.65 -5.85 2.12
C THR A 136 8.24 -4.69 1.22
N LEU A 137 7.63 -4.98 0.09
CA LEU A 137 7.09 -3.97 -0.82
C LEU A 137 5.99 -3.14 -0.14
N ASP A 138 5.08 -3.79 0.58
CA ASP A 138 3.99 -3.15 1.32
C ASP A 138 4.52 -2.11 2.33
N LEU A 139 5.52 -2.50 3.13
CA LEU A 139 6.20 -1.57 4.05
C LEU A 139 6.86 -0.38 3.33
N GLN A 140 7.42 -0.60 2.14
CA GLN A 140 8.00 0.47 1.32
C GLN A 140 6.91 1.40 0.76
N GLY A 141 5.79 0.83 0.28
CA GLY A 141 4.63 1.58 -0.19
C GLY A 141 4.03 2.45 0.92
N ASN A 142 3.93 1.91 2.14
CA ASN A 142 3.50 2.64 3.32
C ASN A 142 4.43 3.81 3.67
N THR A 143 5.74 3.64 3.48
CA THR A 143 6.71 4.72 3.65
C THR A 143 6.50 5.84 2.61
N ALA A 144 6.20 5.48 1.35
CA ALA A 144 5.89 6.45 0.31
C ALA A 144 4.57 7.20 0.59
N LEU A 145 3.53 6.49 1.04
CA LEU A 145 2.27 7.09 1.47
C LEU A 145 2.46 8.04 2.67
N ALA A 146 3.32 7.68 3.62
CA ALA A 146 3.65 8.54 4.76
C ALA A 146 4.34 9.84 4.32
N ALA A 147 5.24 9.79 3.34
CA ALA A 147 5.86 10.99 2.77
C ALA A 147 4.84 11.91 2.07
N LEU A 148 3.93 11.33 1.28
CA LEU A 148 2.81 12.08 0.68
C LEU A 148 1.93 12.72 1.76
N ARG A 149 1.62 11.97 2.82
CA ARG A 149 0.83 12.49 3.95
C ARG A 149 1.53 13.59 4.71
N ALA A 150 2.85 13.50 4.91
CA ALA A 150 3.63 14.56 5.54
C ALA A 150 3.66 15.83 4.69
N ALA A 151 3.76 15.71 3.36
CA ALA A 151 3.64 16.84 2.45
C ALA A 151 2.25 17.50 2.54
N GLU A 152 1.18 16.70 2.59
CA GLU A 152 -0.18 17.18 2.81
C GLU A 152 -0.35 17.89 4.16
N PHE A 153 0.26 17.38 5.24
CA PHE A 153 0.28 18.05 6.54
C PHE A 153 0.97 19.43 6.44
N ARG A 154 2.13 19.50 5.79
CA ARG A 154 2.89 20.75 5.59
C ARG A 154 2.20 21.74 4.65
N GLN A 155 1.27 21.28 3.81
CA GLN A 155 0.45 22.15 2.97
C GLN A 155 -0.56 22.94 3.82
N TRP A 156 -1.19 22.28 4.80
CA TRP A 156 -2.28 22.87 5.58
C TRP A 156 -1.86 23.41 6.94
N PHE A 157 -0.79 22.89 7.54
CA PHE A 157 -0.39 23.16 8.91
C PHE A 157 1.09 23.46 9.07
N ASP A 158 1.41 24.34 10.02
CA ASP A 158 2.78 24.59 10.45
C ASP A 158 3.34 23.37 11.21
N CYS A 159 4.15 22.60 10.48
CA CYS A 159 4.79 21.39 10.97
C CYS A 159 6.27 21.59 11.32
N ARG A 160 6.78 22.83 11.38
CA ARG A 160 8.23 23.09 11.56
C ARG A 160 8.78 22.55 12.89
N ALA A 161 7.95 22.50 13.92
CA ALA A 161 8.32 21.97 15.23
C ALA A 161 8.16 20.44 15.34
N LEU A 162 7.57 19.77 14.34
CA LEU A 162 7.32 18.33 14.38
C LEU A 162 8.58 17.56 13.95
N VAL A 163 9.13 16.78 14.87
CA VAL A 163 10.27 15.89 14.63
C VAL A 163 9.77 14.55 14.08
N ASP A 164 10.51 13.95 13.14
CA ASP A 164 10.24 12.60 12.63
C ASP A 164 8.80 12.38 12.09
N LEU A 165 8.13 13.42 11.60
CA LEU A 165 6.71 13.35 11.18
C LEU A 165 6.42 12.19 10.22
N GLU A 166 7.26 11.99 9.20
CA GLU A 166 7.12 10.92 8.22
C GLU A 166 7.19 9.53 8.85
N LYS A 167 8.09 9.34 9.83
CA LYS A 167 8.20 8.09 10.58
C LYS A 167 6.97 7.83 11.42
N HIS A 168 6.46 8.84 12.13
CA HIS A 168 5.23 8.71 12.93
C HIS A 168 4.00 8.42 12.04
N LEU A 169 3.91 9.07 10.88
CA LEU A 169 2.86 8.77 9.91
C LEU A 169 2.98 7.33 9.36
N ALA A 170 4.19 6.87 9.02
CA ALA A 170 4.41 5.49 8.57
C ALA A 170 4.00 4.46 9.64
N ILE A 171 4.32 4.71 10.92
CA ILE A 171 3.89 3.83 12.03
C ILE A 171 2.37 3.87 12.18
N SER A 172 1.73 5.04 12.05
CA SER A 172 0.26 5.14 12.12
C SER A 172 -0.44 4.38 11.00
N ILE A 173 0.16 4.29 9.81
CA ILE A 173 -0.31 3.45 8.70
C ILE A 173 -0.18 1.98 9.09
N GLY A 174 0.96 1.55 9.64
CA GLY A 174 1.12 0.17 10.12
C GLY A 174 0.13 -0.23 11.23
N VAL A 175 -0.21 0.70 12.14
CA VAL A 175 -1.29 0.49 13.14
C VAL A 175 -2.64 0.31 12.46
N THR A 176 -2.92 1.12 11.44
CA THR A 176 -4.16 1.06 10.64
C THR A 176 -4.28 -0.29 9.94
N ASP A 177 -3.23 -0.73 9.25
CA ASP A 177 -3.18 -2.02 8.55
C ASP A 177 -3.37 -3.20 9.50
N GLY A 178 -2.79 -3.12 10.71
CA GLY A 178 -3.00 -4.13 11.76
C GLY A 178 -4.47 -4.29 12.13
N VAL A 179 -5.20 -3.18 12.29
CA VAL A 179 -6.64 -3.20 12.57
C VAL A 179 -7.43 -3.74 11.37
N TRP A 180 -7.08 -3.32 10.16
CA TRP A 180 -7.74 -3.78 8.94
C TRP A 180 -7.51 -5.26 8.64
N ALA A 181 -6.34 -5.80 8.97
CA ALA A 181 -6.05 -7.22 8.87
C ALA A 181 -6.97 -8.06 9.77
N ILE A 182 -7.33 -7.56 10.95
CA ILE A 182 -8.32 -8.21 11.81
C ILE A 182 -9.69 -8.21 11.11
N SER A 183 -10.13 -7.05 10.57
CA SER A 183 -11.39 -6.97 9.83
C SER A 183 -11.43 -7.92 8.63
N TRP A 184 -10.36 -7.98 7.84
CA TRP A 184 -10.25 -8.91 6.71
C TRP A 184 -10.36 -10.37 7.15
N SER A 185 -9.70 -10.73 8.26
CA SER A 185 -9.72 -12.10 8.78
C SER A 185 -11.13 -12.57 9.16
N GLN A 186 -11.96 -11.65 9.66
CA GLN A 186 -13.31 -11.93 10.18
C GLN A 186 -14.42 -11.73 9.13
N HIS A 187 -14.29 -10.71 8.28
CA HIS A 187 -15.37 -10.21 7.43
C HIS A 187 -15.05 -10.25 5.94
N ARG A 188 -13.79 -10.52 5.56
CA ARG A 188 -13.31 -10.42 4.16
C ARG A 188 -13.53 -9.04 3.52
N GLN A 189 -13.64 -8.02 4.36
CA GLN A 189 -13.74 -6.61 4.01
C GLN A 189 -13.26 -5.77 5.20
N ILE A 190 -13.02 -4.48 4.98
CA ILE A 190 -12.86 -3.52 6.07
C ILE A 190 -14.24 -2.96 6.37
N SER A 191 -14.81 -3.32 7.53
CA SER A 191 -16.13 -2.84 7.93
C SER A 191 -16.05 -1.41 8.50
N ALA A 192 -17.20 -0.76 8.60
CA ALA A 192 -17.31 0.58 9.19
C ALA A 192 -16.79 0.63 10.64
N ASP A 193 -17.04 -0.41 11.44
CA ASP A 193 -16.56 -0.50 12.81
C ASP A 193 -15.03 -0.53 12.87
N TYR A 194 -14.40 -1.35 12.02
CA TYR A 194 -12.95 -1.44 11.96
C TYR A 194 -12.28 -0.21 11.33
N LEU A 195 -12.96 0.52 10.44
CA LEU A 195 -12.53 1.85 9.99
C LEU A 195 -12.55 2.87 11.15
N ALA A 196 -13.61 2.86 11.97
CA ALA A 196 -13.70 3.74 13.12
C ALA A 196 -12.62 3.42 14.18
N GLU A 197 -12.36 2.14 14.45
CA GLU A 197 -11.29 1.71 15.35
C GLU A 197 -9.89 2.02 14.80
N SER A 198 -9.64 1.83 13.50
CA SER A 198 -8.35 2.17 12.90
C SER A 198 -8.08 3.68 12.95
N SER A 199 -9.11 4.50 12.72
CA SER A 199 -9.00 5.96 12.85
C SER A 199 -8.70 6.36 14.29
N ARG A 200 -9.39 5.74 15.26
CA ARG A 200 -9.16 5.99 16.69
C ARG A 200 -7.75 5.62 17.11
N ALA A 201 -7.27 4.44 16.74
CA ALA A 201 -5.95 3.95 17.07
C ALA A 201 -4.84 4.82 16.45
N ALA A 202 -4.96 5.17 15.16
CA ALA A 202 -3.99 6.00 14.47
C ALA A 202 -3.94 7.43 15.05
N ILE A 203 -5.08 8.06 15.31
CA ILE A 203 -5.16 9.40 15.93
C ILE A 203 -4.61 9.36 17.36
N ALA A 204 -4.95 8.35 18.16
CA ALA A 204 -4.42 8.21 19.51
C ALA A 204 -2.90 8.04 19.54
N TYR A 205 -2.34 7.25 18.61
CA TYR A 205 -0.89 7.12 18.45
C TYR A 205 -0.24 8.45 18.05
N LEU A 206 -0.80 9.17 17.07
CA LEU A 206 -0.23 10.42 16.58
C LEU A 206 -0.25 11.53 17.64
N ARG A 207 -1.24 11.55 18.55
CA ARG A 207 -1.29 12.48 19.70
C ARG A 207 -0.10 12.36 20.65
N CYS A 208 0.62 11.24 20.65
CA CYS A 208 1.87 11.12 21.41
C CYS A 208 2.99 12.02 20.87
N PHE A 209 2.87 12.51 19.63
CA PHE A 209 3.92 13.25 18.92
C PHE A 209 3.43 14.58 18.31
N LEU A 210 2.12 14.74 18.12
CA LEU A 210 1.49 15.93 17.56
C LEU A 210 0.60 16.60 18.63
N PRO A 211 0.57 17.94 18.69
CA PRO A 211 -0.39 18.64 19.53
C PRO A 211 -1.82 18.41 19.04
N GLU A 212 -2.80 18.62 19.92
CA GLU A 212 -4.22 18.44 19.57
C GLU A 212 -4.65 19.35 18.41
N SER A 213 -4.08 20.55 18.34
CA SER A 213 -4.32 21.51 17.26
C SER A 213 -2.98 21.97 16.67
N LEU A 214 -2.88 21.94 15.34
CA LEU A 214 -1.79 22.54 14.61
C LEU A 214 -2.22 23.90 14.06
N GLN A 215 -1.32 24.87 14.07
CA GLN A 215 -1.58 26.18 13.46
C GLN A 215 -1.68 26.01 11.93
N PRO A 216 -2.62 26.69 11.26
CA PRO A 216 -2.66 26.70 9.80
C PRO A 216 -1.34 27.18 9.20
N GLN A 217 -0.96 26.63 8.05
CA GLN A 217 0.22 27.06 7.31
C GLN A 217 0.04 28.52 6.88
N VAL A 218 0.94 29.40 7.30
CA VAL A 218 0.91 30.80 6.87
C VAL A 218 1.38 30.84 5.42
N THR A 219 0.45 31.00 4.48
CA THR A 219 0.80 31.29 3.09
C THR A 219 1.32 32.71 3.00
N THR A 220 2.64 32.90 3.04
CA THR A 220 3.26 34.16 2.63
C THR A 220 3.02 34.30 1.13
N HIS A 221 2.00 35.05 0.72
CA HIS A 221 1.88 35.51 -0.65
C HIS A 221 2.97 36.56 -0.87
N SER A 222 4.04 36.17 -1.55
CA SER A 222 5.04 37.07 -2.12
C SER A 222 4.89 37.10 -3.63
#